data_AF-A0A6M5YJ23-F1
#
_entry.id   AF-A0A6M5YJ23-F1
#
_cell.length_a   1.000
_cell.length_b   1.000
_cell.length_c   1.000
_cell.angle_alpha   90.00
_cell.angle_beta   90.00
_cell.angle_gamma   90.00
#
_symmetry.space_group_name_H-M   'P 1'
#
loop_
_entity.id
_entity.type
_entity.pdbx_description
1 polymer ?
#
loop_
_entity_poly.entity_id
_entity_poly.type
_entity_poly.pdbx_seq_one_letter_code
_entity_poly.pdbx_strand_id
1 'polypeptide(L)'
;MDHLQTEARNSASTELDELTPLQFVRLMSAEDAKVVPAVAAQAATIARAIEVISERLRAGGRLVYIGAGTSGRLGVLDASECPPTFNSPPSMVVGVIAGGATALTRAIEGAEDRAELAAQDLAAISFSSKDVLVGIATSGRTPYVLAAVEQARRAGAFTIGLSCNPDSDVGARADLAITPVVGPEVLSGSTRLKAGTATKLVLNMLSTGAMVRLGKTYGNLMVDVRATNEKLRHRTNRIIREATGLDDAAAATLLETCAGELKTAIVSQLAGVPAADARDRLRRANGRVRAAVGTNGKNGHAARASGSGDVVLGIDGGGTRTIALLATRGPRTGDWTLLGRGESGPSNRQAVGTPAALGALDEAINGAFCAAGRVRASVRAACLGLAGAGRPGDQEVVREWAARVALAGTVDVIEDAALLLAAGTPHGWGVAVVAGTGSMAFARSADGRTARARRLGAAAR
;
A
#
# COMPACT_ATOMS: atom_id res chain seq x y z
N MET A 1 -26.51 16.95 18.17
CA MET A 1 -25.49 16.43 17.24
C MET A 1 -24.15 16.21 17.95
N ASP A 2 -24.15 16.27 19.28
CA ASP A 2 -23.01 16.82 20.02
C ASP A 2 -22.02 15.72 20.44
N HIS A 3 -22.33 14.47 20.10
CA HIS A 3 -21.51 13.28 20.35
C HIS A 3 -20.68 12.85 19.14
N LEU A 4 -20.88 13.47 17.97
CA LEU A 4 -20.12 13.13 16.76
C LEU A 4 -18.75 13.79 16.76
N GLN A 5 -17.70 13.01 16.51
CA GLN A 5 -16.35 13.55 16.41
C GLN A 5 -16.21 14.54 15.26
N THR A 6 -16.93 14.36 14.16
CA THR A 6 -16.94 15.30 13.02
C THR A 6 -17.48 16.69 13.39
N GLU A 7 -18.35 16.79 14.40
CA GLU A 7 -18.94 18.04 14.88
C GLU A 7 -18.25 18.59 16.13
N ALA A 8 -17.39 17.80 16.78
CA ALA A 8 -16.68 18.19 17.98
C ALA A 8 -15.65 19.30 17.69
N ARG A 9 -15.36 20.10 18.72
CA ARG A 9 -14.28 21.11 18.65
C ARG A 9 -12.93 20.42 18.76
N ASN A 10 -11.96 20.87 17.95
CA ASN A 10 -10.58 20.46 18.09
C ASN A 10 -9.85 21.35 19.11
N SER A 11 -9.30 20.74 20.16
CA SER A 11 -8.58 21.47 21.22
C SER A 11 -7.31 22.14 20.73
N ALA A 12 -6.72 21.68 19.62
CA ALA A 12 -5.53 22.29 19.02
C ALA A 12 -5.83 23.55 18.19
N SER A 13 -7.10 23.87 17.96
CA SER A 13 -7.53 24.99 17.10
C SER A 13 -8.61 25.87 17.75
N THR A 14 -8.60 25.98 19.09
CA THR A 14 -9.58 26.80 19.81
C THR A 14 -9.52 28.28 19.44
N GLU A 15 -8.33 28.78 19.08
CA GLU A 15 -8.03 30.18 18.74
C GLU A 15 -7.56 30.28 17.28
N LEU A 16 -8.20 29.50 16.39
CA LEU A 16 -7.79 29.35 14.99
C LEU A 16 -7.70 30.69 14.24
N ASP A 17 -8.58 31.63 14.61
CA ASP A 17 -8.72 32.98 14.04
C ASP A 17 -7.64 33.96 14.48
N GLU A 18 -6.88 33.66 15.55
CA GLU A 18 -5.77 34.49 16.02
C GLU A 18 -4.41 34.08 15.43
N LEU A 19 -4.35 32.94 14.75
CA LEU A 19 -3.10 32.42 14.20
C LEU A 19 -2.59 33.27 13.03
N THR A 20 -1.27 33.50 13.00
CA THR A 20 -0.62 33.99 11.78
C THR A 20 -0.78 32.95 10.65
N PRO A 21 -0.72 33.36 9.37
CA PRO A 21 -0.83 32.43 8.25
C PRO A 21 0.14 31.23 8.32
N LEU A 22 1.37 31.43 8.79
CA LEU A 22 2.35 30.34 8.94
C LEU A 22 1.95 29.35 10.06
N GLN A 23 1.45 29.85 11.19
CA GLN A 23 0.95 28.99 12.27
C GLN A 23 -0.27 28.20 11.82
N PHE A 24 -1.20 28.85 11.12
CA PHE A 24 -2.38 28.19 10.53
C PHE A 24 -1.99 27.03 9.61
N VAL A 25 -1.07 27.27 8.66
CA VAL A 25 -0.61 26.21 7.73
C VAL A 25 0.06 25.05 8.47
N ARG A 26 0.89 25.34 9.49
CA ARG A 26 1.53 24.30 10.30
C ARG A 26 0.52 23.47 11.09
N LEU A 27 -0.48 24.11 11.70
CA LEU A 27 -1.55 23.44 12.43
C LEU A 27 -2.37 22.55 11.49
N MET A 28 -2.81 23.09 10.35
CA MET A 28 -3.58 22.33 9.37
C MET A 28 -2.79 21.13 8.83
N SER A 29 -1.49 21.30 8.53
CA SER A 29 -0.62 20.20 8.09
C SER A 29 -0.45 19.12 9.15
N ALA A 30 -0.35 19.49 10.42
CA ALA A 30 -0.25 18.55 11.54
C ALA A 30 -1.56 17.76 11.74
N GLU A 31 -2.71 18.38 11.48
CA GLU A 31 -4.00 17.70 11.47
C GLU A 31 -4.11 16.74 10.28
N ASP A 32 -3.74 17.17 9.06
CA ASP A 32 -3.79 16.33 7.86
C ASP A 32 -2.90 15.07 7.97
N ALA A 33 -1.78 15.16 8.69
CA ALA A 33 -0.90 14.01 8.95
C ALA A 33 -1.60 12.86 9.70
N LYS A 34 -2.70 13.15 10.43
CA LYS A 34 -3.50 12.13 11.14
C LYS A 34 -4.37 11.29 10.21
N VAL A 35 -4.59 11.73 8.96
CA VAL A 35 -5.48 11.07 8.01
C VAL A 35 -4.93 9.72 7.54
N VAL A 36 -3.65 9.67 7.17
CA VAL A 36 -3.03 8.45 6.59
C VAL A 36 -3.05 7.28 7.59
N PRO A 37 -2.67 7.45 8.87
CA PRO A 37 -2.80 6.39 9.86
C PRO A 37 -4.26 5.91 10.06
N ALA A 38 -5.23 6.81 10.05
CA ALA A 38 -6.65 6.46 10.21
C ALA A 38 -7.16 5.60 9.04
N VAL A 39 -6.73 5.89 7.81
CA VAL A 39 -7.03 5.06 6.63
C VAL A 39 -6.28 3.74 6.70
N ALA A 40 -5.01 3.74 7.11
CA ALA A 40 -4.20 2.53 7.24
C ALA A 40 -4.79 1.55 8.27
N ALA A 41 -5.41 2.04 9.34
CA ALA A 41 -6.13 1.21 10.31
C ALA A 41 -7.31 0.44 9.70
N GLN A 42 -7.83 0.86 8.54
CA GLN A 42 -8.91 0.19 7.81
C GLN A 42 -8.42 -0.77 6.72
N ALA A 43 -7.11 -1.08 6.67
CA ALA A 43 -6.51 -1.85 5.58
C ALA A 43 -7.19 -3.19 5.28
N ALA A 44 -7.52 -3.99 6.31
CA ALA A 44 -8.18 -5.28 6.13
C ALA A 44 -9.59 -5.14 5.51
N THR A 45 -10.35 -4.14 5.97
CA THR A 45 -11.69 -3.84 5.45
C THR A 45 -11.64 -3.33 4.01
N ILE A 46 -10.71 -2.42 3.71
CA ILE A 46 -10.49 -1.90 2.35
C ILE A 46 -10.07 -3.05 1.41
N ALA A 47 -9.22 -3.97 1.86
CA ALA A 47 -8.85 -5.15 1.07
C ALA A 47 -10.06 -6.04 0.75
N ARG A 48 -10.93 -6.30 1.74
CA ARG A 48 -12.17 -7.05 1.53
C ARG A 48 -13.12 -6.33 0.56
N ALA A 49 -13.23 -5.01 0.66
CA ALA A 49 -14.02 -4.22 -0.28
C ALA A 49 -13.49 -4.36 -1.73
N ILE A 50 -12.16 -4.26 -1.91
CA ILE A 50 -11.51 -4.44 -3.21
C ILE A 50 -11.81 -5.83 -3.81
N GLU A 51 -11.81 -6.89 -3.00
CA GLU A 51 -12.15 -8.24 -3.45
C GLU A 51 -13.55 -8.30 -4.02
N VAL A 52 -14.56 -7.88 -3.24
CA VAL A 52 -15.97 -7.88 -3.64
C VAL A 52 -16.20 -7.02 -4.89
N ILE A 53 -15.64 -5.80 -4.91
CA ILE A 53 -15.74 -4.90 -6.06
C ILE A 53 -15.16 -5.57 -7.30
N SER A 54 -13.94 -6.13 -7.20
CA SER A 54 -13.28 -6.76 -8.35
C SER A 54 -14.04 -7.97 -8.90
N GLU A 55 -14.73 -8.73 -8.04
CA GLU A 55 -15.56 -9.87 -8.44
C GLU A 55 -16.82 -9.42 -9.16
N ARG A 56 -17.51 -8.40 -8.64
CA ARG A 56 -18.74 -7.86 -9.25
C ARG A 56 -18.45 -7.19 -10.59
N LEU A 57 -17.37 -6.41 -10.69
CA LEU A 57 -16.93 -5.84 -11.97
C LEU A 57 -16.59 -6.93 -12.99
N ARG A 58 -15.97 -8.04 -12.57
CA ARG A 58 -15.67 -9.18 -13.45
C ARG A 58 -16.95 -9.89 -13.94
N ALA A 59 -18.00 -9.91 -13.12
CA ALA A 59 -19.32 -10.43 -13.48
C ALA A 59 -20.18 -9.45 -14.30
N GLY A 60 -19.62 -8.31 -14.72
CA GLY A 60 -20.30 -7.31 -15.54
C GLY A 60 -21.19 -6.34 -14.74
N GLY A 61 -21.06 -6.31 -13.41
CA GLY A 61 -21.62 -5.27 -12.55
C GLY A 61 -20.77 -3.99 -12.55
N ARG A 62 -21.22 -3.00 -11.77
CA ARG A 62 -20.56 -1.69 -11.65
C ARG A 62 -20.19 -1.37 -10.20
N LEU A 63 -19.25 -0.46 -10.04
CA LEU A 63 -18.97 0.22 -8.77
C LEU A 63 -19.72 1.56 -8.76
N VAL A 64 -20.63 1.75 -7.82
CA VAL A 64 -21.44 2.97 -7.70
C VAL A 64 -21.12 3.68 -6.39
N TYR A 65 -20.59 4.89 -6.48
CA TYR A 65 -20.43 5.81 -5.35
C TYR A 65 -21.68 6.67 -5.23
N ILE A 66 -22.18 6.87 -4.01
CA ILE A 66 -23.30 7.77 -3.76
C ILE A 66 -23.05 8.62 -2.51
N GLY A 67 -23.30 9.92 -2.60
CA GLY A 67 -23.08 10.86 -1.49
C GLY A 67 -23.71 12.23 -1.73
N ALA A 68 -23.67 13.09 -0.71
CA ALA A 68 -24.06 14.49 -0.83
C ALA A 68 -22.84 15.40 -0.69
N GLY A 69 -22.95 16.66 -1.15
CA GLY A 69 -21.92 17.68 -0.99
C GLY A 69 -20.51 17.19 -1.37
N THR A 70 -19.53 17.39 -0.49
CA THR A 70 -18.14 16.98 -0.73
C THR A 70 -18.00 15.47 -0.95
N SER A 71 -18.73 14.65 -0.19
CA SER A 71 -18.70 13.18 -0.33
C SER A 71 -19.15 12.73 -1.73
N GLY A 72 -20.26 13.28 -2.22
CA GLY A 72 -20.74 13.01 -3.58
C GLY A 72 -19.75 13.50 -4.66
N ARG A 73 -19.17 14.69 -4.48
CA ARG A 73 -18.16 15.22 -5.42
C ARG A 73 -16.90 14.36 -5.50
N LEU A 74 -16.43 13.83 -4.37
CA LEU A 74 -15.27 12.92 -4.34
C LEU A 74 -15.57 11.58 -5.02
N GLY A 75 -16.79 11.06 -4.87
CA GLY A 75 -17.26 9.88 -5.62
C GLY A 75 -17.24 10.11 -7.13
N VAL A 76 -17.74 11.27 -7.57
CA VAL A 76 -17.71 11.66 -9.00
C VAL A 76 -16.28 11.87 -9.50
N LEU A 77 -15.42 12.49 -8.70
CA LEU A 77 -14.00 12.68 -9.02
C LEU A 77 -13.30 11.34 -9.31
N ASP A 78 -13.35 10.39 -8.37
CA ASP A 78 -12.70 9.08 -8.52
C ASP A 78 -13.26 8.29 -9.72
N ALA A 79 -14.59 8.32 -9.92
CA ALA A 79 -15.23 7.70 -11.07
C ALA A 79 -14.76 8.30 -12.40
N SER A 80 -14.61 9.63 -12.48
CA SER A 80 -14.19 10.34 -13.70
C SER A 80 -12.74 10.04 -14.11
N GLU A 81 -11.89 9.66 -13.15
CA GLU A 81 -10.49 9.31 -13.40
C GLU A 81 -10.31 7.85 -13.87
N CYS A 82 -11.34 7.00 -13.71
CA CYS A 82 -11.27 5.59 -14.09
C CYS A 82 -11.15 5.35 -15.61
N PRO A 83 -11.89 6.04 -16.49
CA PRO A 83 -11.72 5.90 -17.95
C PRO A 83 -10.33 6.30 -18.47
N PRO A 84 -9.78 7.50 -18.18
CA PRO A 84 -8.48 7.88 -18.70
C PRO A 84 -7.31 7.11 -18.07
N THR A 85 -7.50 6.56 -16.86
CA THR A 85 -6.46 5.75 -16.18
C THR A 85 -6.52 4.29 -16.61
N PHE A 86 -7.67 3.64 -16.55
CA PHE A 86 -7.74 2.18 -16.74
C PHE A 86 -8.32 1.76 -18.10
N ASN A 87 -8.56 2.73 -19.00
CA ASN A 87 -9.26 2.52 -20.27
C ASN A 87 -10.55 1.71 -20.02
N SER A 88 -11.28 2.12 -18.97
CA SER A 88 -12.54 1.52 -18.56
C SER A 88 -13.71 2.26 -19.21
N PRO A 89 -14.83 1.58 -19.50
CA PRO A 89 -16.06 2.26 -19.89
C PRO A 89 -16.50 3.23 -18.78
N PRO A 90 -17.00 4.44 -19.10
CA PRO A 90 -17.51 5.38 -18.11
C PRO A 90 -18.63 4.81 -17.21
N SER A 91 -19.33 3.77 -17.68
CA SER A 91 -20.37 3.09 -16.92
C SER A 91 -19.84 2.09 -15.89
N MET A 92 -18.55 1.74 -15.91
CA MET A 92 -17.97 0.73 -15.00
C MET A 92 -17.86 1.24 -13.56
N VAL A 93 -17.52 2.52 -13.40
CA VAL A 93 -17.45 3.21 -12.11
C VAL A 93 -18.26 4.49 -12.23
N VAL A 94 -19.27 4.66 -11.38
CA VAL A 94 -20.27 5.74 -11.49
C VAL A 94 -20.33 6.51 -10.17
N GLY A 95 -20.23 7.84 -10.23
CA GLY A 95 -20.48 8.71 -9.10
C GLY A 95 -21.87 9.33 -9.17
N VAL A 96 -22.63 9.22 -8.09
CA VAL A 96 -23.97 9.81 -7.91
C VAL A 96 -23.91 10.82 -6.78
N ILE A 97 -24.45 12.00 -7.02
CA ILE A 97 -24.47 13.11 -6.06
C ILE A 97 -25.89 13.61 -5.83
N ALA A 98 -26.28 13.79 -4.56
CA ALA A 98 -27.56 14.37 -4.20
C ALA A 98 -27.74 15.75 -4.86
N GLY A 99 -28.86 15.94 -5.55
CA GLY A 99 -29.14 17.16 -6.32
C GLY A 99 -28.56 17.17 -7.75
N GLY A 100 -27.95 16.07 -8.19
CA GLY A 100 -27.55 15.85 -9.59
C GLY A 100 -26.38 16.71 -10.06
N ALA A 101 -26.23 16.86 -11.38
CA ALA A 101 -25.07 17.52 -11.99
C ALA A 101 -24.82 18.95 -11.50
N THR A 102 -25.87 19.71 -11.18
CA THR A 102 -25.76 21.07 -10.62
C THR A 102 -25.03 21.07 -9.28
N ALA A 103 -25.17 20.02 -8.47
CA ALA A 103 -24.50 19.88 -7.18
C ALA A 103 -22.96 19.82 -7.26
N LEU A 104 -22.42 19.52 -8.45
CA LEU A 104 -20.98 19.45 -8.68
C LEU A 104 -20.30 20.81 -8.54
N THR A 105 -20.96 21.87 -9.01
CA THR A 105 -20.39 23.23 -9.04
C THR A 105 -21.07 24.18 -8.07
N ARG A 106 -22.28 23.86 -7.59
CA ARG A 106 -23.04 24.66 -6.63
C ARG A 106 -23.58 23.78 -5.52
N ALA A 107 -23.61 24.27 -4.28
CA ALA A 107 -24.30 23.55 -3.21
C ALA A 107 -25.82 23.62 -3.44
N ILE A 108 -26.52 22.52 -3.18
CA ILE A 108 -27.99 22.45 -3.21
C ILE A 108 -28.44 22.14 -1.79
N GLU A 109 -28.95 23.17 -1.12
CA GLU A 109 -29.39 23.09 0.26
C GLU A 109 -30.55 22.10 0.40
N GLY A 110 -30.51 21.29 1.47
CA GLY A 110 -31.53 20.28 1.78
C GLY A 110 -31.53 19.03 0.88
N ALA A 111 -30.72 18.96 -0.18
CA ALA A 111 -30.68 17.76 -1.04
C ALA A 111 -30.23 16.51 -0.27
N GLU A 112 -29.40 16.67 0.76
CA GLU A 112 -28.86 15.59 1.57
C GLU A 112 -29.89 14.97 2.54
N ASP A 113 -30.94 15.71 2.87
CA ASP A 113 -32.03 15.29 3.76
C ASP A 113 -33.17 14.58 3.03
N ARG A 114 -33.17 14.62 1.69
CA ARG A 114 -34.22 14.06 0.84
C ARG A 114 -33.96 12.61 0.50
N ALA A 115 -34.36 11.72 1.41
CA ALA A 115 -34.25 10.27 1.26
C ALA A 115 -34.91 9.74 -0.03
N GLU A 116 -35.99 10.37 -0.49
CA GLU A 116 -36.73 9.96 -1.69
C GLU A 116 -35.94 10.13 -3.00
N LEU A 117 -34.95 11.03 -3.02
CA LEU A 117 -34.10 11.25 -4.20
C LEU A 117 -33.16 10.07 -4.45
N ALA A 118 -32.73 9.36 -3.40
CA ALA A 118 -31.83 8.22 -3.53
C ALA A 118 -32.41 7.14 -4.46
N ALA A 119 -33.71 6.88 -4.34
CA ALA A 119 -34.38 5.89 -5.16
C ALA A 119 -34.52 6.29 -6.61
N GLN A 120 -34.77 7.57 -6.85
CA GLN A 120 -34.88 8.14 -8.19
C GLN A 120 -33.52 8.08 -8.89
N ASP A 121 -32.44 8.45 -8.20
CA ASP A 121 -31.09 8.47 -8.75
C ASP A 121 -30.58 7.05 -9.05
N LEU A 122 -30.80 6.09 -8.13
CA LEU A 122 -30.45 4.69 -8.37
C LEU A 122 -31.26 4.07 -9.51
N ALA A 123 -32.55 4.40 -9.63
CA ALA A 123 -33.38 3.96 -10.74
C ALA A 123 -32.94 4.56 -12.08
N ALA A 124 -32.56 5.85 -12.10
CA ALA A 124 -32.09 6.55 -13.29
C ALA A 124 -30.85 5.91 -13.91
N ILE A 125 -29.98 5.30 -13.09
CA ILE A 125 -28.81 4.55 -13.57
C ILE A 125 -29.08 3.04 -13.72
N SER A 126 -30.33 2.59 -13.63
CA SER A 126 -30.70 1.18 -13.67
C SER A 126 -29.88 0.31 -12.69
N PHE A 127 -29.74 0.78 -11.44
CA PHE A 127 -29.01 0.06 -10.39
C PHE A 127 -29.60 -1.33 -10.14
N SER A 128 -28.75 -2.34 -9.92
CA SER A 128 -29.17 -3.74 -9.79
C SER A 128 -28.33 -4.54 -8.78
N SER A 129 -28.77 -5.77 -8.48
CA SER A 129 -28.05 -6.75 -7.64
C SER A 129 -26.64 -7.12 -8.12
N LYS A 130 -26.31 -6.81 -9.39
CA LYS A 130 -24.97 -7.05 -9.95
C LYS A 130 -23.96 -5.99 -9.48
N ASP A 131 -24.45 -4.83 -9.08
CA ASP A 131 -23.62 -3.68 -8.71
C ASP A 131 -23.12 -3.78 -7.27
N VAL A 132 -22.12 -2.96 -6.94
CA VAL A 132 -21.70 -2.65 -5.57
C VAL A 132 -22.00 -1.18 -5.31
N LEU A 133 -22.70 -0.89 -4.21
CA LEU A 133 -22.92 0.49 -3.76
C LEU A 133 -21.95 0.83 -2.63
N VAL A 134 -21.27 1.96 -2.76
CA VAL A 134 -20.50 2.60 -1.69
C VAL A 134 -21.24 3.89 -1.29
N GLY A 135 -21.91 3.85 -0.15
CA GLY A 135 -22.59 5.01 0.45
C GLY A 135 -21.61 5.84 1.28
N ILE A 136 -21.43 7.10 0.89
CA ILE A 136 -20.42 8.00 1.47
C ILE A 136 -21.10 9.10 2.29
N ALA A 137 -21.00 9.00 3.61
CA ALA A 137 -21.46 10.02 4.54
C ALA A 137 -20.42 10.19 5.64
N THR A 138 -19.60 11.24 5.58
CA THR A 138 -18.54 11.48 6.58
C THR A 138 -19.12 11.59 8.00
N SER A 139 -20.28 12.24 8.14
CA SER A 139 -21.04 12.32 9.40
C SER A 139 -21.61 10.97 9.85
N GLY A 140 -21.79 10.03 8.92
CA GLY A 140 -22.30 8.70 9.16
C GLY A 140 -23.82 8.54 9.09
N ARG A 141 -24.58 9.62 8.88
CA ARG A 141 -26.05 9.63 9.08
C ARG A 141 -26.87 10.39 8.04
N THR A 142 -26.25 10.79 6.93
CA THR A 142 -26.92 11.58 5.88
C THR A 142 -28.13 10.83 5.30
N PRO A 143 -29.37 11.33 5.44
CA PRO A 143 -30.58 10.58 5.08
C PRO A 143 -30.61 10.06 3.64
N TYR A 144 -30.19 10.87 2.66
CA TYR A 144 -30.05 10.45 1.27
C TYR A 144 -29.17 9.21 1.11
N VAL A 145 -28.03 9.16 1.81
CA VAL A 145 -27.08 8.05 1.72
C VAL A 145 -27.60 6.81 2.43
N LEU A 146 -28.24 6.98 3.59
CA LEU A 146 -28.84 5.88 4.33
C LEU A 146 -29.95 5.20 3.52
N ALA A 147 -30.82 5.99 2.88
CA ALA A 147 -31.87 5.48 2.00
C ALA A 147 -31.30 4.72 0.79
N ALA A 148 -30.21 5.23 0.18
CA ALA A 148 -29.54 4.56 -0.92
C ALA A 148 -28.98 3.18 -0.51
N VAL A 149 -28.33 3.09 0.65
CA VAL A 149 -27.78 1.82 1.17
C VAL A 149 -28.89 0.81 1.43
N GLU A 150 -29.98 1.22 2.07
CA GLU A 150 -31.13 0.34 2.32
C GLU A 150 -31.77 -0.17 1.02
N GLN A 151 -31.91 0.70 0.02
CA GLN A 151 -32.48 0.31 -1.26
C GLN A 151 -31.56 -0.65 -2.03
N ALA A 152 -30.25 -0.39 -2.04
CA ALA A 152 -29.30 -1.29 -2.68
C ALA A 152 -29.32 -2.69 -2.05
N ARG A 153 -29.45 -2.76 -0.71
CA ARG A 153 -29.64 -4.03 0.00
C ARG A 153 -30.94 -4.73 -0.38
N ARG A 154 -32.06 -4.00 -0.43
CA ARG A 154 -33.35 -4.56 -0.89
C ARG A 154 -33.27 -5.09 -2.32
N ALA A 155 -32.47 -4.44 -3.16
CA ALA A 155 -32.19 -4.88 -4.53
C ALA A 155 -31.19 -6.07 -4.60
N GLY A 156 -30.61 -6.52 -3.47
CA GLY A 156 -29.67 -7.63 -3.41
C GLY A 156 -28.23 -7.29 -3.83
N ALA A 157 -27.89 -5.99 -3.91
CA ALA A 157 -26.53 -5.54 -4.17
C ALA A 157 -25.68 -5.58 -2.90
N PHE A 158 -24.36 -5.73 -3.05
CA PHE A 158 -23.45 -5.61 -1.92
C PHE A 158 -23.24 -4.13 -1.58
N THR A 159 -23.29 -3.80 -0.29
CA THR A 159 -23.24 -2.42 0.18
C THR A 159 -22.04 -2.16 1.09
N ILE A 160 -21.38 -1.03 0.87
CA ILE A 160 -20.27 -0.54 1.67
C ILE A 160 -20.64 0.83 2.23
N GLY A 161 -20.55 1.02 3.54
CA GLY A 161 -20.74 2.30 4.20
C GLY A 161 -19.39 2.94 4.51
N LEU A 162 -19.18 4.19 4.09
CA LEU A 162 -17.97 4.96 4.37
C LEU A 162 -18.31 6.20 5.21
N SER A 163 -17.74 6.26 6.42
CA SER A 163 -17.90 7.36 7.37
C SER A 163 -16.63 7.67 8.14
N CYS A 164 -16.58 8.81 8.84
CA CYS A 164 -15.45 9.19 9.69
C CYS A 164 -15.79 9.24 11.18
N ASN A 165 -17.03 8.90 11.54
CA ASN A 165 -17.46 8.71 12.93
C ASN A 165 -17.56 7.21 13.25
N PRO A 166 -17.11 6.78 14.45
CA PRO A 166 -17.41 5.44 14.95
C PRO A 166 -18.94 5.25 15.10
N ASP A 167 -19.39 4.00 15.06
CA ASP A 167 -20.79 3.60 15.27
C ASP A 167 -21.80 4.36 14.38
N SER A 168 -21.45 4.55 13.10
CA SER A 168 -22.29 5.28 12.16
C SER A 168 -23.50 4.49 11.66
N ASP A 169 -24.62 5.19 11.43
CA ASP A 169 -25.83 4.58 10.84
C ASP A 169 -25.55 3.96 9.47
N VAL A 170 -24.74 4.62 8.63
CA VAL A 170 -24.37 4.11 7.31
C VAL A 170 -23.53 2.82 7.42
N GLY A 171 -22.65 2.74 8.43
CA GLY A 171 -21.87 1.54 8.71
C GLY A 171 -22.73 0.39 9.21
N ALA A 172 -23.65 0.67 10.13
CA ALA A 172 -24.57 -0.31 10.70
C ALA A 172 -25.56 -0.89 9.67
N ARG A 173 -25.92 -0.10 8.64
CA ARG A 173 -26.84 -0.54 7.58
C ARG A 173 -26.14 -1.24 6.42
N ALA A 174 -24.84 -1.04 6.21
CA ALA A 174 -24.10 -1.65 5.11
C ALA A 174 -23.62 -3.07 5.42
N ASP A 175 -23.29 -3.86 4.39
CA ASP A 175 -22.67 -5.20 4.56
C ASP A 175 -21.22 -5.11 5.02
N LEU A 176 -20.55 -3.98 4.74
CA LEU A 176 -19.19 -3.69 5.14
C LEU A 176 -19.03 -2.22 5.49
N ALA A 177 -18.47 -1.90 6.66
CA ALA A 177 -18.24 -0.54 7.11
C ALA A 177 -16.75 -0.19 7.05
N ILE A 178 -16.38 0.85 6.30
CA ILE A 178 -15.03 1.44 6.27
C ILE A 178 -15.08 2.74 7.07
N THR A 179 -14.40 2.77 8.23
CA THR A 179 -14.53 3.88 9.18
C THR A 179 -13.18 4.48 9.58
N PRO A 180 -12.50 5.25 8.70
CA PRO A 180 -11.30 5.98 9.07
C PRO A 180 -11.64 7.14 10.02
N VAL A 181 -11.39 6.93 11.32
CA VAL A 181 -11.64 7.93 12.37
C VAL A 181 -10.51 8.97 12.39
N VAL A 182 -10.79 10.15 11.84
CA VAL A 182 -9.79 11.25 11.71
C VAL A 182 -9.83 12.28 12.85
N GLY A 183 -10.79 12.13 13.77
CA GLY A 183 -11.03 13.05 14.88
C GLY A 183 -11.62 14.40 14.45
N PRO A 184 -11.74 15.34 15.40
CA PRO A 184 -12.30 16.68 15.18
C PRO A 184 -11.58 17.47 14.10
N GLU A 185 -12.31 18.20 13.26
CA GLU A 185 -11.75 19.04 12.20
C GLU A 185 -11.09 20.30 12.77
N VAL A 186 -10.09 20.86 12.07
CA VAL A 186 -9.43 22.11 12.49
C VAL A 186 -10.43 23.27 12.56
N LEU A 187 -11.38 23.30 11.63
CA LEU A 187 -12.58 24.12 11.69
C LEU A 187 -13.76 23.20 11.99
N SER A 188 -14.34 23.31 13.19
CA SER A 188 -15.41 22.42 13.68
C SER A 188 -16.53 22.23 12.64
N GLY A 189 -16.92 20.99 12.37
CA GLY A 189 -17.95 20.65 11.38
C GLY A 189 -17.52 20.73 9.91
N SER A 190 -16.35 21.29 9.58
CA SER A 190 -15.88 21.41 8.19
C SER A 190 -15.28 20.10 7.66
N THR A 191 -16.12 19.05 7.54
CA THR A 191 -15.70 17.70 7.12
C THR A 191 -15.19 17.60 5.67
N ARG A 192 -15.21 18.70 4.91
CA ARG A 192 -14.53 18.79 3.61
C ARG A 192 -12.99 18.67 3.72
N LEU A 193 -12.45 18.77 4.93
CA LEU A 193 -11.02 18.75 5.23
C LEU A 193 -10.54 17.30 5.49
N LYS A 194 -10.18 16.90 6.71
CA LYS A 194 -9.58 15.58 6.98
C LYS A 194 -10.49 14.44 6.56
N ALA A 195 -11.78 14.51 6.87
CA ALA A 195 -12.73 13.47 6.51
C ALA A 195 -12.90 13.34 4.98
N GLY A 196 -12.88 14.47 4.27
CA GLY A 196 -12.83 14.52 2.79
C GLY A 196 -11.55 13.90 2.24
N THR A 197 -10.39 14.22 2.82
CA THR A 197 -9.10 13.62 2.44
C THR A 197 -9.09 12.11 2.68
N ALA A 198 -9.56 11.64 3.84
CA ALA A 198 -9.69 10.22 4.14
C ALA A 198 -10.59 9.50 3.13
N THR A 199 -11.73 10.12 2.81
CA THR A 199 -12.65 9.62 1.77
C THR A 199 -11.91 9.46 0.45
N LYS A 200 -11.22 10.50 -0.03
CA LYS A 200 -10.45 10.43 -1.29
C LYS A 200 -9.45 9.27 -1.30
N LEU A 201 -8.68 9.11 -0.22
CA LEU A 201 -7.68 8.04 -0.13
C LEU A 201 -8.34 6.65 -0.20
N VAL A 202 -9.46 6.45 0.51
CA VAL A 202 -10.21 5.19 0.46
C VAL A 202 -10.73 4.93 -0.96
N LEU A 203 -11.39 5.90 -1.60
CA LEU A 203 -11.95 5.72 -2.95
C LEU A 203 -10.85 5.36 -3.97
N ASN A 204 -9.71 6.06 -3.92
CA ASN A 204 -8.57 5.76 -4.79
C ASN A 204 -8.01 4.34 -4.56
N MET A 205 -8.01 3.84 -3.31
CA MET A 205 -7.62 2.46 -3.01
C MET A 205 -8.65 1.46 -3.58
N LEU A 206 -9.95 1.74 -3.46
CA LEU A 206 -11.01 0.86 -3.96
C LEU A 206 -10.94 0.73 -5.49
N SER A 207 -10.95 1.86 -6.21
CA SER A 207 -10.92 1.88 -7.68
C SER A 207 -9.62 1.31 -8.22
N THR A 208 -8.47 1.78 -7.74
CA THR A 208 -7.16 1.29 -8.18
C THR A 208 -6.96 -0.18 -7.86
N GLY A 209 -7.28 -0.60 -6.62
CA GLY A 209 -7.15 -1.99 -6.20
C GLY A 209 -8.02 -2.94 -7.02
N ALA A 210 -9.27 -2.57 -7.30
CA ALA A 210 -10.15 -3.35 -8.15
C ALA A 210 -9.61 -3.47 -9.58
N MET A 211 -9.12 -2.37 -10.17
CA MET A 211 -8.58 -2.34 -11.52
C MET A 211 -7.28 -3.15 -11.65
N VAL A 212 -6.42 -3.13 -10.62
CA VAL A 212 -5.25 -4.02 -10.53
C VAL A 212 -5.68 -5.49 -10.56
N ARG A 213 -6.71 -5.87 -9.78
CA ARG A 213 -7.25 -7.25 -9.78
C ARG A 213 -7.92 -7.65 -11.09
N LEU A 214 -8.42 -6.69 -11.87
CA LEU A 214 -8.94 -6.89 -13.23
C LEU A 214 -7.83 -6.92 -14.30
N GLY A 215 -6.56 -6.86 -13.91
CA GLY A 215 -5.43 -6.95 -14.82
C GLY A 215 -5.21 -5.69 -15.65
N LYS A 216 -5.67 -4.51 -15.18
CA LYS A 216 -5.43 -3.22 -15.85
C LYS A 216 -3.96 -2.75 -15.74
N THR A 217 -3.16 -3.40 -14.88
CA THR A 217 -1.75 -3.10 -14.65
C THR A 217 -0.83 -4.31 -14.90
N TYR A 218 0.45 -4.02 -15.09
CA TYR A 218 1.55 -5.01 -15.07
C TYR A 218 2.71 -4.44 -14.25
N GLY A 219 2.99 -5.03 -13.09
CA GLY A 219 3.80 -4.34 -12.09
C GLY A 219 3.11 -3.05 -11.65
N ASN A 220 3.82 -1.93 -11.68
CA ASN A 220 3.30 -0.59 -11.45
C ASN A 220 2.95 0.16 -12.75
N LEU A 221 3.00 -0.52 -13.91
CA LEU A 221 2.69 0.08 -15.20
C LEU A 221 1.21 -0.08 -15.56
N MET A 222 0.62 1.02 -16.02
CA MET A 222 -0.76 1.09 -16.47
C MET A 222 -0.83 0.62 -17.94
N VAL A 223 -1.07 -0.67 -18.14
CA VAL A 223 -0.91 -1.33 -19.46
C VAL A 223 -2.18 -1.46 -20.27
N ASP A 224 -3.34 -1.14 -19.69
CA ASP A 224 -4.60 -1.05 -20.43
C ASP A 224 -4.82 0.38 -20.93
N VAL A 225 -4.13 0.73 -22.01
CA VAL A 225 -4.18 2.06 -22.63
C VAL A 225 -4.41 1.88 -24.13
N ARG A 226 -5.33 2.67 -24.69
CA ARG A 226 -5.49 2.83 -26.14
C ARG A 226 -4.88 4.15 -26.55
N ALA A 227 -3.92 4.10 -27.48
CA ALA A 227 -3.27 5.29 -27.99
C ALA A 227 -4.16 6.01 -29.01
N THR A 228 -5.06 6.88 -28.54
CA THR A 228 -5.97 7.67 -29.39
C THR A 228 -5.43 9.05 -29.75
N ASN A 229 -4.30 9.47 -29.17
CA ASN A 229 -3.61 10.73 -29.47
C ASN A 229 -2.09 10.56 -29.31
N GLU A 230 -1.34 11.55 -29.79
CA GLU A 230 0.13 11.53 -29.81
C GLU A 230 0.75 11.35 -28.41
N LYS A 231 0.24 12.05 -27.39
CA LYS A 231 0.65 11.88 -26.00
C LYS A 231 0.48 10.43 -25.53
N LEU A 232 -0.65 9.79 -25.86
CA LEU A 232 -0.89 8.40 -25.51
C LEU A 232 -0.02 7.45 -26.33
N ARG A 233 0.32 7.75 -27.59
CA ARG A 233 1.30 6.96 -28.37
C ARG A 233 2.68 6.97 -27.71
N HIS A 234 3.19 8.15 -27.34
CA HIS A 234 4.47 8.26 -26.62
C HIS A 234 4.45 7.53 -25.27
N ARG A 235 3.35 7.66 -24.52
CA ARG A 235 3.19 6.94 -23.25
C ARG A 235 3.21 5.43 -23.45
N THR A 236 2.48 4.92 -24.44
CA THR A 236 2.43 3.49 -24.77
C THR A 236 3.80 2.96 -25.19
N ASN A 237 4.55 3.70 -26.03
CA ASN A 237 5.92 3.34 -26.40
C ASN A 237 6.85 3.29 -25.17
N ARG A 238 6.80 4.31 -24.29
CA ARG A 238 7.57 4.30 -23.04
C ARG A 238 7.24 3.07 -22.17
N ILE A 239 5.96 2.75 -22.00
CA ILE A 239 5.53 1.61 -21.17
C ILE A 239 6.02 0.29 -21.74
N ILE A 240 5.92 0.06 -23.06
CA ILE A 240 6.37 -1.21 -23.64
C ILE A 240 7.89 -1.36 -23.52
N ARG A 241 8.66 -0.28 -23.69
CA ARG A 241 10.12 -0.30 -23.49
C ARG A 241 10.47 -0.63 -22.04
N GLU A 242 9.79 -0.01 -21.10
CA GLU A 242 10.01 -0.27 -19.66
C GLU A 242 9.61 -1.71 -19.28
N ALA A 243 8.55 -2.24 -19.88
CA ALA A 243 8.09 -3.60 -19.61
C ALA A 243 8.96 -4.70 -20.26
N THR A 244 9.56 -4.41 -21.42
CA THR A 244 10.22 -5.43 -22.27
C THR A 244 11.72 -5.26 -22.45
N GLY A 245 12.27 -4.07 -22.18
CA GLY A 245 13.68 -3.74 -22.44
C GLY A 245 14.00 -3.42 -23.90
N LEU A 246 12.99 -3.31 -24.78
CA LEU A 246 13.19 -2.93 -26.17
C LEU A 246 13.64 -1.46 -26.31
N ASP A 247 14.31 -1.18 -27.43
CA ASP A 247 14.54 0.20 -27.88
C ASP A 247 13.27 0.80 -28.51
N ASP A 248 13.37 2.09 -28.87
CA ASP A 248 12.22 2.87 -29.35
C ASP A 248 11.66 2.37 -30.69
N ALA A 249 12.53 1.98 -31.61
CA ALA A 249 12.16 1.49 -32.93
C ALA A 249 11.50 0.11 -32.86
N ALA A 250 12.11 -0.83 -32.12
CA ALA A 250 11.55 -2.16 -31.92
C ALA A 250 10.22 -2.11 -31.16
N ALA A 251 10.10 -1.23 -30.16
CA ALA A 251 8.84 -0.98 -29.46
C ALA A 251 7.73 -0.48 -30.39
N ALA A 252 8.04 0.47 -31.27
CA ALA A 252 7.09 1.00 -32.25
C ALA A 252 6.61 -0.09 -33.22
N THR A 253 7.54 -0.83 -33.83
CA THR A 253 7.23 -1.94 -34.74
C THR A 253 6.39 -3.03 -34.07
N LEU A 254 6.71 -3.39 -32.83
CA LEU A 254 5.97 -4.40 -32.08
C LEU A 254 4.53 -3.93 -31.77
N LEU A 255 4.36 -2.66 -31.38
CA LEU A 255 3.03 -2.08 -31.17
C LEU A 255 2.20 -2.09 -32.46
N GLU A 256 2.79 -1.72 -33.59
CA GLU A 256 2.11 -1.76 -34.90
C GLU A 256 1.69 -3.18 -35.28
N THR A 257 2.59 -4.15 -35.11
CA THR A 257 2.32 -5.58 -35.35
C THR A 257 1.19 -6.10 -34.45
N CYS A 258 1.04 -5.53 -33.25
CA CYS A 258 -0.03 -5.85 -32.31
C CYS A 258 -1.25 -4.93 -32.44
N ALA A 259 -1.41 -4.19 -33.54
CA ALA A 259 -2.53 -3.27 -33.79
C ALA A 259 -2.72 -2.20 -32.70
N GLY A 260 -1.62 -1.76 -32.07
CA GLY A 260 -1.62 -0.80 -30.97
C GLY A 260 -2.04 -1.37 -29.61
N GLU A 261 -2.28 -2.68 -29.51
CA GLU A 261 -2.69 -3.35 -28.27
C GLU A 261 -1.49 -3.55 -27.34
N LEU A 262 -1.30 -2.65 -26.38
CA LEU A 262 -0.16 -2.67 -25.46
C LEU A 262 -0.02 -3.99 -24.67
N LYS A 263 -1.11 -4.52 -24.11
CA LYS A 263 -1.07 -5.80 -23.38
C LYS A 263 -0.63 -6.95 -24.28
N THR A 264 -1.17 -7.02 -25.49
CA THR A 264 -0.84 -8.04 -26.48
C THR A 264 0.63 -7.94 -26.87
N ALA A 265 1.13 -6.74 -27.11
CA ALA A 265 2.53 -6.48 -27.42
C ALA A 265 3.48 -6.92 -26.29
N ILE A 266 3.15 -6.58 -25.04
CA ILE A 266 3.93 -7.03 -23.87
C ILE A 266 3.93 -8.56 -23.79
N VAL A 267 2.77 -9.23 -23.89
CA VAL A 267 2.70 -10.70 -23.81
C VAL A 267 3.44 -11.36 -24.98
N SER A 268 3.26 -10.85 -26.20
CA SER A 268 3.93 -11.35 -27.41
C SER A 268 5.45 -11.33 -27.24
N GLN A 269 6.00 -10.20 -26.80
CA GLN A 269 7.44 -10.05 -26.58
C GLN A 269 7.96 -10.91 -25.43
N LEU A 270 7.34 -10.79 -24.24
CA LEU A 270 7.85 -11.49 -23.05
C LEU A 270 7.68 -13.01 -23.17
N ALA A 271 6.64 -13.48 -23.87
CA ALA A 271 6.39 -14.91 -24.07
C ALA A 271 7.08 -15.49 -25.31
N GLY A 272 7.58 -14.64 -26.23
CA GLY A 272 8.14 -15.06 -27.51
C GLY A 272 7.11 -15.72 -28.43
N VAL A 273 5.89 -15.18 -28.50
CA VAL A 273 4.78 -15.72 -29.31
C VAL A 273 4.15 -14.68 -30.23
N PRO A 274 3.53 -15.09 -31.35
CA PRO A 274 2.79 -14.18 -32.22
C PRO A 274 1.66 -13.43 -31.52
N ALA A 275 1.25 -12.29 -32.07
CA ALA A 275 0.18 -11.45 -31.50
C ALA A 275 -1.15 -12.21 -31.32
N ALA A 276 -1.49 -13.13 -32.24
CA ALA A 276 -2.69 -13.96 -32.12
C ALA A 276 -2.66 -14.85 -30.86
N ASP A 277 -1.56 -15.55 -30.63
CA ASP A 277 -1.36 -16.39 -29.45
C ASP A 277 -1.33 -15.56 -28.17
N ALA A 278 -0.73 -14.36 -28.21
CA ALA A 278 -0.71 -13.44 -27.08
C ALA A 278 -2.13 -12.99 -26.69
N ARG A 279 -3.00 -12.68 -27.67
CA ARG A 279 -4.42 -12.37 -27.43
C ARG A 279 -5.13 -13.57 -26.79
N ASP A 280 -4.89 -14.78 -27.28
CA ASP A 280 -5.51 -15.99 -26.74
C ASP A 280 -5.10 -16.27 -25.30
N ARG A 281 -3.80 -16.11 -25.00
CA ARG A 281 -3.28 -16.19 -23.63
C ARG A 281 -3.89 -15.14 -22.73
N LEU A 282 -4.01 -13.89 -23.19
CA LEU A 282 -4.68 -12.83 -22.45
C LEU A 282 -6.15 -13.14 -22.18
N ARG A 283 -6.89 -13.65 -23.16
CA ARG A 283 -8.29 -14.08 -22.97
C ARG A 283 -8.41 -15.14 -21.88
N ARG A 284 -7.59 -16.20 -21.93
CA ARG A 284 -7.57 -17.27 -20.91
C ARG A 284 -7.13 -16.78 -19.54
N ALA A 285 -6.24 -15.78 -19.49
CA ALA A 285 -5.74 -15.17 -18.26
C ALA A 285 -6.60 -14.01 -17.73
N ASN A 286 -7.81 -13.80 -18.28
CA ASN A 286 -8.70 -12.70 -17.91
C ASN A 286 -8.01 -11.31 -17.98
N GLY A 287 -7.24 -11.08 -19.05
CA GLY A 287 -6.53 -9.83 -19.31
C GLY A 287 -5.31 -9.57 -18.42
N ARG A 288 -4.92 -10.51 -17.54
CA ARG A 288 -3.76 -10.37 -16.65
C ARG A 288 -2.47 -10.73 -17.39
N VAL A 289 -1.69 -9.72 -17.74
CA VAL A 289 -0.41 -9.87 -18.47
C VAL A 289 0.52 -10.89 -17.82
N ARG A 290 0.76 -10.81 -16.51
CA ARG A 290 1.70 -11.71 -15.81
C ARG A 290 1.28 -13.18 -15.92
N ALA A 291 -0.02 -13.48 -15.87
CA ALA A 291 -0.53 -14.83 -16.03
C ALA A 291 -0.49 -15.28 -17.51
N ALA A 292 -0.74 -14.37 -18.45
CA ALA A 292 -0.70 -14.65 -19.88
C ALA A 292 0.73 -14.94 -20.41
N VAL A 293 1.75 -14.31 -19.85
CA VAL A 293 3.16 -14.60 -20.20
C VAL A 293 3.53 -16.03 -19.82
N GLY A 294 3.03 -16.53 -18.68
CA GLY A 294 3.37 -17.84 -18.15
C GLY A 294 4.83 -17.93 -17.67
N THR A 295 5.25 -19.12 -17.22
CA THR A 295 6.61 -19.36 -16.72
C THR A 295 7.66 -19.59 -17.81
N ASN A 296 7.24 -19.75 -19.08
CA ASN A 296 8.11 -20.14 -20.21
C ASN A 296 8.43 -18.99 -21.19
N GLY A 297 8.25 -17.74 -20.79
CA GLY A 297 8.49 -16.61 -21.68
C GLY A 297 9.97 -16.37 -21.97
N LYS A 298 10.35 -16.50 -23.26
CA LYS A 298 11.70 -16.20 -23.76
C LYS A 298 11.94 -14.68 -23.69
N ASN A 299 12.76 -14.29 -22.71
CA ASN A 299 13.33 -12.95 -22.53
C ASN A 299 12.35 -11.77 -22.53
N GLY A 300 11.62 -11.68 -21.42
CA GLY A 300 11.66 -10.45 -20.64
C GLY A 300 11.09 -10.70 -19.24
N HIS A 301 11.91 -10.41 -18.23
CA HIS A 301 11.64 -10.66 -16.81
C HIS A 301 11.52 -12.13 -16.36
N ALA A 302 11.98 -13.08 -17.17
CA ALA A 302 12.45 -14.39 -16.69
C ALA A 302 13.77 -14.26 -15.91
N ALA A 303 13.73 -13.41 -14.89
CA ALA A 303 14.69 -13.26 -13.80
C ALA A 303 13.99 -12.49 -12.66
N ARG A 304 12.81 -12.95 -12.21
CA ARG A 304 12.23 -12.55 -10.90
C ARG A 304 11.20 -13.54 -10.34
N ALA A 305 11.19 -14.77 -10.87
CA ALA A 305 10.54 -15.93 -10.25
C ALA A 305 11.49 -17.15 -10.22
N SER A 306 12.80 -16.91 -10.21
CA SER A 306 13.80 -17.84 -9.69
C SER A 306 14.72 -17.07 -8.75
N GLY A 307 14.75 -17.47 -7.48
CA GLY A 307 15.78 -17.05 -6.53
C GLY A 307 15.46 -15.90 -5.56
N SER A 308 14.39 -15.98 -4.76
CA SER A 308 14.58 -15.57 -3.35
C SER A 308 15.56 -16.50 -2.63
N GLY A 309 15.96 -17.61 -3.27
CA GLY A 309 16.89 -18.60 -2.79
C GLY A 309 18.35 -18.17 -2.64
N ASP A 310 18.81 -17.04 -3.19
CA ASP A 310 20.24 -16.64 -3.09
C ASP A 310 20.47 -15.23 -2.51
N VAL A 311 19.39 -14.49 -2.21
CA VAL A 311 19.50 -13.19 -1.54
C VAL A 311 19.54 -13.41 -0.05
N VAL A 312 20.48 -12.78 0.64
CA VAL A 312 20.59 -12.77 2.10
C VAL A 312 20.52 -11.35 2.63
N LEU A 313 20.16 -11.24 3.91
CA LEU A 313 20.05 -9.97 4.62
C LEU A 313 20.96 -9.99 5.85
N GLY A 314 21.85 -9.01 5.96
CA GLY A 314 22.65 -8.75 7.16
C GLY A 314 22.18 -7.47 7.83
N ILE A 315 21.98 -7.49 9.14
CA ILE A 315 21.60 -6.30 9.91
C ILE A 315 22.57 -6.10 11.07
N ASP A 316 23.08 -4.87 11.19
CA ASP A 316 23.83 -4.37 12.35
C ASP A 316 22.98 -3.30 13.05
N GLY A 317 22.40 -3.67 14.20
CA GLY A 317 21.48 -2.82 14.95
C GLY A 317 22.08 -2.37 16.28
N GLY A 318 22.29 -1.07 16.45
CA GLY A 318 22.94 -0.49 17.61
C GLY A 318 22.07 0.45 18.44
N GLY A 319 22.70 1.07 19.43
CA GLY A 319 22.08 2.10 20.29
C GLY A 319 21.92 3.48 19.63
N THR A 320 22.52 3.71 18.46
CA THR A 320 22.47 4.99 17.74
C THR A 320 21.87 4.87 16.34
N ARG A 321 22.15 3.78 15.64
CA ARG A 321 21.73 3.54 14.25
C ARG A 321 21.53 2.07 13.97
N THR A 322 20.83 1.78 12.89
CA THR A 322 20.64 0.43 12.35
C THR A 322 20.98 0.43 10.88
N ILE A 323 21.79 -0.54 10.44
CA ILE A 323 22.20 -0.71 9.04
C ILE A 323 21.72 -2.07 8.55
N ALA A 324 21.03 -2.09 7.41
CA ALA A 324 20.65 -3.31 6.72
C ALA A 324 21.36 -3.41 5.37
N LEU A 325 21.89 -4.59 5.06
CA LEU A 325 22.58 -4.91 3.81
C LEU A 325 21.88 -6.08 3.13
N LEU A 326 21.43 -5.85 1.90
CA LEU A 326 20.92 -6.88 1.02
C LEU A 326 22.05 -7.35 0.11
N ALA A 327 22.35 -8.64 0.07
CA ALA A 327 23.45 -9.18 -0.72
C ALA A 327 23.06 -10.48 -1.42
N THR A 328 23.80 -10.84 -2.46
CA THR A 328 23.69 -12.14 -3.14
C THR A 328 25.08 -12.75 -3.31
N ARG A 329 25.16 -14.08 -3.35
CA ARG A 329 26.41 -14.78 -3.61
C ARG A 329 26.44 -15.25 -5.07
N GLY A 330 27.55 -15.01 -5.77
CA GLY A 330 27.72 -15.44 -7.16
C GLY A 330 27.80 -16.97 -7.26
N PRO A 331 27.00 -17.64 -8.12
CA PRO A 331 26.92 -19.10 -8.17
C PRO A 331 28.18 -19.79 -8.70
N ARG A 332 29.15 -19.04 -9.25
CA ARG A 332 30.39 -19.57 -9.85
C ARG A 332 31.67 -19.16 -9.14
N THR A 333 31.72 -17.95 -8.57
CA THR A 333 32.93 -17.44 -7.89
C THR A 333 32.84 -17.51 -6.37
N GLY A 334 31.62 -17.63 -5.82
CA GLY A 334 31.40 -17.59 -4.38
C GLY A 334 31.54 -16.19 -3.76
N ASP A 335 31.72 -15.16 -4.58
CA ASP A 335 31.86 -13.78 -4.11
C ASP A 335 30.52 -13.18 -3.72
N TRP A 336 30.54 -12.28 -2.74
CA TRP A 336 29.38 -11.53 -2.30
C TRP A 336 29.25 -10.23 -3.10
N THR A 337 28.07 -10.00 -3.66
CA THR A 337 27.69 -8.73 -4.30
C THR A 337 26.66 -8.03 -3.43
N LEU A 338 26.97 -6.80 -3.02
CA LEU A 338 26.01 -5.95 -2.33
C LEU A 338 24.95 -5.45 -3.31
N LEU A 339 23.69 -5.68 -2.98
CA LEU A 339 22.54 -5.26 -3.77
C LEU A 339 21.97 -3.92 -3.29
N GLY A 340 21.95 -3.68 -1.98
CA GLY A 340 21.42 -2.45 -1.41
C GLY A 340 21.75 -2.27 0.06
N ARG A 341 21.80 -1.01 0.49
CA ARG A 341 22.07 -0.61 1.88
C ARG A 341 20.96 0.32 2.34
N GLY A 342 20.40 0.03 3.51
CA GLY A 342 19.45 0.91 4.21
C GLY A 342 19.98 1.27 5.59
N GLU A 343 19.54 2.42 6.08
CA GLU A 343 19.94 2.97 7.37
C GLU A 343 18.73 3.60 8.05
N SER A 344 18.63 3.43 9.37
CA SER A 344 17.58 4.02 10.20
C SER A 344 18.10 4.32 11.61
N GLY A 345 17.19 4.77 12.49
CA GLY A 345 17.46 5.06 13.89
C GLY A 345 17.88 3.86 14.74
N PRO A 346 18.00 4.05 16.07
CA PRO A 346 18.46 3.02 16.99
C PRO A 346 17.48 1.83 17.09
N SER A 347 18.01 0.61 17.16
CA SER A 347 17.23 -0.63 17.33
C SER A 347 17.55 -1.40 18.61
N ASN A 348 18.34 -0.82 19.51
CA ASN A 348 18.51 -1.35 20.86
C ASN A 348 17.20 -1.25 21.65
N ARG A 349 16.54 -2.39 21.84
CA ARG A 349 15.23 -2.51 22.48
C ARG A 349 15.21 -2.04 23.92
N GLN A 350 16.31 -2.20 24.66
CA GLN A 350 16.38 -1.75 26.04
C GLN A 350 16.57 -0.22 26.14
N ALA A 351 17.04 0.43 25.07
CA ALA A 351 17.20 1.87 25.00
C ALA A 351 15.93 2.59 24.48
N VAL A 352 15.29 2.07 23.42
CA VAL A 352 14.18 2.77 22.74
C VAL A 352 12.82 2.08 22.86
N GLY A 353 12.76 0.92 23.50
CA GLY A 353 11.56 0.10 23.57
C GLY A 353 11.31 -0.74 22.33
N THR A 354 10.54 -1.82 22.49
CA THR A 354 10.30 -2.81 21.44
C THR A 354 9.63 -2.23 20.17
N PRO A 355 8.56 -1.41 20.25
CA PRO A 355 7.90 -0.90 19.03
C PRO A 355 8.81 -0.02 18.17
N ALA A 356 9.56 0.89 18.80
CA ALA A 356 10.49 1.77 18.09
C ALA A 356 11.66 0.99 17.47
N ALA A 357 12.21 0.03 18.21
CA ALA A 357 13.30 -0.80 17.71
C ALA A 357 12.89 -1.68 16.51
N LEU A 358 11.71 -2.30 16.55
CA LEU A 358 11.18 -3.08 15.43
C LEU A 358 10.84 -2.19 14.23
N GLY A 359 10.34 -0.97 14.47
CA GLY A 359 10.13 0.04 13.44
C GLY A 359 11.42 0.46 12.74
N ALA A 360 12.49 0.70 13.51
CA ALA A 360 13.81 1.02 12.97
C ALA A 360 14.37 -0.13 12.13
N LEU A 361 14.23 -1.39 12.58
CA LEU A 361 14.62 -2.56 11.79
C LEU A 361 13.84 -2.61 10.47
N ASP A 362 12.53 -2.42 10.50
CA ASP A 362 11.68 -2.44 9.32
C ASP A 362 12.06 -1.35 8.31
N GLU A 363 12.31 -0.13 8.80
CA GLU A 363 12.73 1.01 7.99
C GLU A 363 14.08 0.77 7.31
N ALA A 364 15.09 0.26 8.05
CA ALA A 364 16.40 -0.06 7.48
C ALA A 364 16.28 -1.13 6.38
N ILE A 365 15.47 -2.17 6.61
CA ILE A 365 15.23 -3.24 5.63
C ILE A 365 14.55 -2.68 4.38
N ASN A 366 13.50 -1.87 4.55
CA ASN A 366 12.80 -1.23 3.43
C ASN A 366 13.76 -0.33 2.63
N GLY A 367 14.64 0.40 3.32
CA GLY A 367 15.71 1.19 2.70
C GLY A 367 16.66 0.35 1.85
N ALA A 368 17.09 -0.82 2.35
CA ALA A 368 17.99 -1.72 1.63
C ALA A 368 17.33 -2.30 0.36
N PHE A 369 16.04 -2.68 0.43
CA PHE A 369 15.29 -3.14 -0.74
C PHE A 369 15.06 -2.03 -1.76
N CYS A 370 14.73 -0.82 -1.28
CA CYS A 370 14.55 0.36 -2.12
C CYS A 370 15.85 0.71 -2.87
N ALA A 371 16.98 0.78 -2.16
CA ALA A 371 18.30 1.02 -2.75
C ALA A 371 18.69 -0.06 -3.78
N ALA A 372 18.24 -1.30 -3.59
CA ALA A 372 18.45 -2.39 -4.53
C ALA A 372 17.51 -2.38 -5.75
N GLY A 373 16.57 -1.42 -5.85
CA GLY A 373 15.53 -1.42 -6.89
C GLY A 373 14.64 -2.67 -6.84
N ARG A 374 14.42 -3.21 -5.64
CA ARG A 374 13.68 -4.45 -5.39
C ARG A 374 12.46 -4.17 -4.51
N VAL A 375 11.35 -4.83 -4.84
CA VAL A 375 10.20 -4.90 -3.93
C VAL A 375 10.59 -5.80 -2.76
N ARG A 376 10.24 -5.40 -1.53
CA ARG A 376 10.47 -6.22 -0.35
C ARG A 376 9.82 -7.59 -0.50
N ALA A 377 10.61 -8.62 -0.25
CA ALA A 377 10.21 -10.01 -0.32
C ALA A 377 10.99 -10.83 0.73
N SER A 378 10.50 -12.02 1.04
CA SER A 378 11.23 -12.96 1.90
C SER A 378 12.57 -13.33 1.27
N VAL A 379 13.66 -13.24 2.03
CA VAL A 379 15.02 -13.61 1.59
C VAL A 379 15.36 -15.05 1.98
N ARG A 380 16.45 -15.61 1.45
CA ARG A 380 16.90 -16.97 1.81
C ARG A 380 17.22 -17.07 3.30
N ALA A 381 18.06 -16.17 3.78
CA ALA A 381 18.50 -16.11 5.16
C ALA A 381 18.69 -14.67 5.61
N ALA A 382 18.40 -14.39 6.87
CA ALA A 382 18.67 -13.13 7.52
C ALA A 382 19.49 -13.35 8.79
N CYS A 383 20.52 -12.54 9.01
CA CYS A 383 21.29 -12.50 10.24
C CYS A 383 21.20 -11.09 10.83
N LEU A 384 20.69 -10.99 12.06
CA LEU A 384 20.47 -9.75 12.79
C LEU A 384 21.40 -9.73 13.99
N GLY A 385 22.51 -8.99 13.91
CA GLY A 385 23.36 -8.70 15.05
C GLY A 385 22.87 -7.44 15.74
N LEU A 386 22.31 -7.61 16.94
CA LEU A 386 21.61 -6.54 17.64
C LEU A 386 22.22 -6.28 19.02
N ALA A 387 22.49 -5.00 19.30
CA ALA A 387 22.86 -4.53 20.61
C ALA A 387 21.73 -4.83 21.60
N GLY A 388 22.07 -5.58 22.66
CA GLY A 388 21.10 -5.99 23.67
C GLY A 388 20.34 -7.29 23.37
N ALA A 389 20.62 -7.99 22.27
CA ALA A 389 20.09 -9.33 21.98
C ALA A 389 20.97 -10.47 22.58
N GLY A 390 21.50 -10.25 23.79
CA GLY A 390 22.38 -11.21 24.46
C GLY A 390 21.66 -12.33 25.22
N ARG A 391 20.34 -12.23 25.41
CA ARG A 391 19.53 -13.23 26.12
C ARG A 391 18.54 -13.91 25.17
N PRO A 392 18.19 -15.19 25.39
CA PRO A 392 17.22 -15.91 24.55
C PRO A 392 15.88 -15.19 24.39
N GLY A 393 15.34 -14.58 25.47
CA GLY A 393 14.06 -13.86 25.41
C GLY A 393 14.10 -12.56 24.58
N ASP A 394 15.24 -11.86 24.56
CA ASP A 394 15.41 -10.68 23.71
C ASP A 394 15.49 -11.08 22.23
N GLN A 395 16.16 -12.20 21.94
CA GLN A 395 16.23 -12.74 20.59
C GLN A 395 14.87 -13.23 20.10
N GLU A 396 14.08 -13.87 20.97
CA GLU A 396 12.82 -14.50 20.57
C GLU A 396 11.79 -13.50 20.06
N VAL A 397 11.61 -12.37 20.74
CA VAL A 397 10.67 -11.34 20.28
C VAL A 397 11.07 -10.77 18.90
N VAL A 398 12.36 -10.73 18.56
CA VAL A 398 12.81 -10.34 17.22
C VAL A 398 12.55 -11.45 16.21
N ARG A 399 12.75 -12.73 16.58
CA ARG A 399 12.40 -13.88 15.72
C ARG A 399 10.90 -13.94 15.44
N GLU A 400 10.06 -13.75 16.44
CA GLU A 400 8.60 -13.69 16.30
C GLU A 400 8.17 -12.55 15.36
N TRP A 401 8.77 -11.37 15.51
CA TRP A 401 8.54 -10.27 14.58
C TRP A 401 9.00 -10.62 13.16
N ALA A 402 10.20 -11.18 13.00
CA ALA A 402 10.75 -11.57 11.70
C ALA A 402 9.88 -12.64 11.02
N ALA A 403 9.33 -13.58 11.78
CA ALA A 403 8.38 -14.58 11.30
C ALA A 403 7.06 -13.93 10.87
N ARG A 404 6.51 -13.03 11.69
CA ARG A 404 5.26 -12.31 11.38
C ARG A 404 5.35 -11.48 10.10
N VAL A 405 6.51 -10.88 9.81
CA VAL A 405 6.73 -10.12 8.57
C VAL A 405 7.30 -10.96 7.42
N ALA A 406 7.37 -12.29 7.60
CA ALA A 406 7.91 -13.24 6.64
C ALA A 406 9.30 -12.85 6.10
N LEU A 407 10.18 -12.40 7.00
CA LEU A 407 11.45 -11.76 6.64
C LEU A 407 12.37 -12.67 5.82
N ALA A 408 12.55 -13.91 6.25
CA ALA A 408 13.43 -14.87 5.59
C ALA A 408 13.01 -16.32 5.86
N GLY A 409 13.46 -17.25 5.02
CA GLY A 409 13.31 -18.69 5.26
C GLY A 409 14.12 -19.21 6.47
N THR A 410 15.21 -18.52 6.81
CA THR A 410 15.99 -18.77 8.03
C THR A 410 16.40 -17.44 8.64
N VAL A 411 16.20 -17.28 9.96
CA VAL A 411 16.51 -16.03 10.68
C VAL A 411 17.38 -16.35 11.88
N ASP A 412 18.59 -15.80 11.89
CA ASP A 412 19.47 -15.80 13.04
C ASP A 412 19.43 -14.43 13.70
N VAL A 413 19.16 -14.41 15.00
CA VAL A 413 19.26 -13.22 15.84
C VAL A 413 20.39 -13.46 16.83
N ILE A 414 21.45 -12.67 16.72
CA ILE A 414 22.67 -12.80 17.50
C ILE A 414 23.01 -11.48 18.19
N GLU A 415 23.91 -11.54 19.16
CA GLU A 415 24.47 -10.34 19.78
C GLU A 415 25.41 -9.64 18.79
N ASP A 416 25.38 -8.31 18.76
CA ASP A 416 26.22 -7.45 17.91
C ASP A 416 27.73 -7.76 17.99
N ALA A 417 28.23 -8.15 19.17
CA ALA A 417 29.62 -8.55 19.37
C ALA A 417 30.05 -9.76 18.51
N ALA A 418 29.11 -10.62 18.11
CA ALA A 418 29.40 -11.73 17.20
C ALA A 418 29.69 -11.26 15.76
N LEU A 419 29.12 -10.12 15.34
CA LEU A 419 29.45 -9.50 14.04
C LEU A 419 30.89 -8.99 14.02
N LEU A 420 31.36 -8.41 15.12
CA LEU A 420 32.75 -7.94 15.24
C LEU A 420 33.74 -9.09 15.13
N LEU A 421 33.42 -10.23 15.75
CA LEU A 421 34.25 -11.42 15.63
C LEU A 421 34.29 -11.94 14.19
N ALA A 422 33.14 -11.98 13.51
CA ALA A 422 33.04 -12.40 12.12
C ALA A 422 33.79 -11.46 11.16
N ALA A 423 33.79 -10.16 11.44
CA ALA A 423 34.52 -9.17 10.65
C ALA A 423 36.04 -9.22 10.90
N GLY A 424 36.46 -9.46 12.15
CA GLY A 424 37.86 -9.40 12.57
C GLY A 424 38.63 -10.71 12.43
N THR A 425 37.96 -11.85 12.28
CA THR A 425 38.60 -13.17 12.25
C THR A 425 38.20 -13.96 10.99
N PRO A 426 39.15 -14.32 10.10
CA PRO A 426 38.86 -15.13 8.91
C PRO A 426 38.27 -16.50 9.22
N HIS A 427 38.56 -17.05 10.41
CA HIS A 427 38.12 -18.37 10.83
C HIS A 427 36.82 -18.34 11.66
N GLY A 428 36.28 -17.17 11.99
CA GLY A 428 35.02 -17.02 12.73
C GLY A 428 35.08 -17.41 14.22
N TRP A 429 36.28 -17.59 14.78
CA TRP A 429 36.56 -17.85 16.19
C TRP A 429 37.69 -16.95 16.68
N GLY A 430 37.68 -16.62 17.98
CA GLY A 430 38.59 -15.66 18.60
C GLY A 430 37.91 -14.89 19.72
N VAL A 431 38.46 -13.72 20.09
CA VAL A 431 37.91 -12.83 21.10
C VAL A 431 37.66 -11.45 20.48
N ALA A 432 36.41 -11.00 20.52
CA ALA A 432 36.00 -9.64 20.19
C ALA A 432 35.89 -8.82 21.48
N VAL A 433 36.56 -7.67 21.53
CA VAL A 433 36.51 -6.75 22.67
C VAL A 433 35.91 -5.42 22.22
N VAL A 434 34.82 -5.02 22.85
CA VAL A 434 34.16 -3.73 22.67
C VAL A 434 34.53 -2.83 23.84
N ALA A 435 35.20 -1.71 23.56
CA ALA A 435 35.55 -0.70 24.54
C ALA A 435 34.68 0.55 24.34
N GLY A 436 33.98 1.00 25.39
CA GLY A 436 33.04 2.13 25.34
C GLY A 436 32.09 2.18 26.54
N THR A 437 30.99 2.94 26.43
CA THR A 437 29.94 3.13 27.46
C THR A 437 29.32 1.81 27.97
N GLY A 438 29.40 0.74 27.19
CA GLY A 438 29.25 -0.63 27.65
C GLY A 438 30.43 -1.47 27.18
N SER A 439 31.37 -1.78 28.08
CA SER A 439 32.51 -2.64 27.74
C SER A 439 32.11 -4.11 27.78
N MET A 440 32.45 -4.87 26.73
CA MET A 440 32.14 -6.29 26.60
C MET A 440 33.26 -7.05 25.91
N ALA A 441 33.52 -8.27 26.35
CA ALA A 441 34.32 -9.25 25.63
C ALA A 441 33.42 -10.44 25.26
N PHE A 442 33.46 -10.83 23.99
CA PHE A 442 32.80 -12.02 23.46
C PHE A 442 33.85 -12.93 22.85
N ALA A 443 33.86 -14.19 23.25
CA ALA A 443 34.77 -15.20 22.75
C ALA A 443 33.98 -16.33 22.08
N ARG A 444 34.52 -16.85 20.98
CA ARG A 444 34.07 -18.09 20.37
C ARG A 444 35.28 -18.97 20.10
N SER A 445 35.25 -20.22 20.56
CA SER A 445 36.28 -21.21 20.27
C SER A 445 36.05 -21.89 18.91
N ALA A 446 37.08 -22.57 18.41
CA ALA A 446 37.02 -23.29 17.13
C ALA A 446 35.95 -24.41 17.10
N ASP A 447 35.62 -24.97 18.27
CA ASP A 447 34.55 -25.97 18.44
C ASP A 447 33.15 -25.34 18.62
N GLY A 448 33.02 -24.02 18.48
CA GLY A 448 31.76 -23.30 18.50
C GLY A 448 31.24 -22.91 19.89
N ARG A 449 31.93 -23.25 20.98
CA ARG A 449 31.55 -22.76 22.31
C ARG A 449 31.74 -21.25 22.39
N THR A 450 30.81 -20.57 23.06
CA THR A 450 30.84 -19.12 23.24
C THR A 450 30.99 -18.78 24.72
N ALA A 451 31.72 -17.71 25.00
CA ALA A 451 31.87 -17.16 26.35
C ALA A 451 31.77 -15.64 26.30
N ARG A 452 31.28 -15.04 27.38
CA ARG A 452 31.06 -13.60 27.47
C ARG A 452 31.51 -13.08 28.82
N ALA A 453 32.20 -11.94 28.80
CA ALA A 453 32.44 -11.11 29.97
C ALA A 453 31.92 -9.69 29.70
N ARG A 454 31.18 -9.11 30.64
CA ARG A 454 30.68 -7.74 30.54
C ARG A 454 31.15 -6.95 31.75
N ARG A 455 31.58 -5.70 31.56
CA ARG A 455 31.70 -4.74 32.67
C ARG A 455 30.32 -4.13 32.90
N LEU A 456 29.81 -4.21 34.13
CA LEU A 456 28.62 -3.46 34.56
C LEU A 456 28.94 -1.97 34.47
N GLY A 457 28.50 -1.33 33.39
CA GLY A 457 28.56 0.12 33.18
C GLY A 457 27.20 0.75 33.46
N ALA A 458 27.14 1.49 34.58
CA ALA A 458 26.18 2.51 35.01
C ALA A 458 24.73 2.46 34.46
N ALA A 459 23.89 1.59 35.04
CA ALA A 459 22.47 1.85 35.31
C ALA A 459 21.96 0.80 36.31
N ALA A 460 22.48 0.85 37.53
CA ALA A 460 21.75 0.41 38.71
C ALA A 460 21.38 1.68 39.48
N ARG A 461 20.30 2.33 39.04
CA ARG A 461 19.42 3.19 39.83
C ARG A 461 18.03 3.12 39.22
#